data_AF-V5GNJ4-F1
#
_entry.id   AF-V5GNJ4-F1
#
_cell.length_a   1.000
_cell.length_b   1.000
_cell.length_c   1.000
_cell.angle_alpha   90.00
_cell.angle_beta   90.00
_cell.angle_gamma   90.00
#
_symmetry.space_group_name_H-M   'P 1'
#
loop_
_entity.id
_entity.type
_entity.pdbx_description
1 polymer ?
#
loop_
_entity_poly.entity_id
_entity_poly.type
_entity_poly.pdbx_seq_one_letter_code
_entity_poly.pdbx_strand_id
1 'polypeptide(L)' 'MAQCLLFFLGGQDTTSSVISFTLYLLALHPEIQAKLREEADECFKQHGPDPSLDVVSKLQYLHGVVSESLRM' A
#
# COMPACT_ATOMS: atom_id res chain seq x y z
N MET A 1 -10.46 -23.20 -15.30
CA MET A 1 -9.28 -23.33 -14.41
C MET A 1 -8.02 -22.66 -14.95
N ALA A 2 -7.62 -22.88 -16.21
CA ALA A 2 -6.40 -22.24 -16.77
C ALA A 2 -6.42 -20.69 -16.77
N GLN A 3 -7.57 -20.07 -17.04
CA GLN A 3 -7.71 -18.60 -17.04
C GLN A 3 -7.56 -17.98 -15.64
N CYS A 4 -8.08 -18.62 -14.59
CA CYS A 4 -7.89 -18.13 -13.21
C CYS A 4 -6.41 -18.12 -12.79
N LEU A 5 -5.64 -19.12 -13.24
CA LEU A 5 -4.21 -19.21 -12.98
C LEU A 5 -3.43 -18.09 -13.68
N LEU A 6 -3.82 -17.74 -14.92
CA LEU A 6 -3.23 -16.65 -15.68
C LEU A 6 -3.47 -15.28 -15.02
N PHE A 7 -4.69 -15.02 -14.53
CA PHE A 7 -4.98 -13.79 -13.76
C PHE A 7 -4.20 -13.72 -12.45
N PHE A 8 -4.05 -14.85 -11.75
CA PHE A 8 -3.28 -14.91 -10.51
C PHE A 8 -1.80 -14.63 -10.76
N LEU A 9 -1.18 -15.30 -11.73
CA LEU A 9 0.24 -15.12 -12.07
C LEU A 9 0.53 -13.71 -12.58
N GLY A 10 -0.28 -13.20 -13.51
CA GLY A 10 -0.13 -11.84 -14.03
C GLY A 10 -0.31 -10.76 -12.95
N GLY A 11 -1.21 -10.98 -11.99
CA GLY A 11 -1.41 -10.09 -10.84
C GLY A 11 -0.29 -10.20 -9.80
N GLN A 12 0.29 -11.38 -9.60
CA GLN A 12 1.31 -11.62 -8.57
C GLN A 12 2.61 -10.88 -8.89
N ASP A 13 3.14 -11.03 -10.11
CA ASP A 13 4.44 -10.43 -10.47
C ASP A 13 4.38 -8.90 -10.46
N THR A 14 3.27 -8.34 -10.95
CA THR A 14 3.02 -6.89 -10.98
C THR A 14 2.82 -6.33 -9.57
N THR A 15 1.99 -6.97 -8.75
CA THR A 15 1.76 -6.54 -7.36
C THR A 15 3.02 -6.64 -6.51
N SER A 16 3.79 -7.73 -6.65
CA SER A 16 5.07 -7.91 -5.94
C SER A 16 6.08 -6.83 -6.30
N SER A 17 6.15 -6.46 -7.58
CA SER A 17 7.04 -5.38 -8.05
C SER A 17 6.62 -4.04 -7.45
N VAL A 18 5.32 -3.71 -7.48
CA VAL A 18 4.80 -2.45 -6.93
C VAL A 18 5.06 -2.34 -5.42
N ILE A 19 4.82 -3.41 -4.67
CA ILE A 19 5.13 -3.44 -3.22
C ILE A 19 6.62 -3.24 -2.99
N SER A 20 7.47 -3.90 -3.78
CA SER A 20 8.93 -3.78 -3.66
C SER A 20 9.41 -2.34 -3.95
N PHE A 21 8.90 -1.71 -5.02
CA PHE A 21 9.21 -0.32 -5.34
C PHE A 21 8.70 0.65 -4.27
N THR A 22 7.48 0.42 -3.76
CA THR A 22 6.91 1.22 -2.68
C THR A 22 7.77 1.16 -1.42
N LEU A 23 8.19 -0.05 -1.01
CA LEU A 23 9.07 -0.24 0.14
C LEU A 23 10.46 0.37 -0.09
N TYR A 24 10.98 0.26 -1.31
CA TYR A 24 12.25 0.88 -1.69
C TYR A 24 12.20 2.40 -1.57
N LEU A 25 11.15 3.04 -2.07
CA LEU A 25 10.92 4.47 -1.94
C LEU A 25 10.77 4.91 -0.48
N LEU A 26 10.00 4.15 0.31
CA LEU A 26 9.85 4.44 1.73
C LEU A 26 11.17 4.32 2.50
N ALA A 27 12.04 3.38 2.13
CA ALA A 27 13.36 3.23 2.73
C ALA A 27 14.31 4.39 2.37
N LEU A 28 14.18 4.97 1.18
CA LEU A 28 14.93 6.15 0.74
C LEU A 28 14.41 7.46 1.37
N HIS A 29 13.12 7.50 1.73
CA HIS A 29 12.43 8.67 2.25
C HIS A 29 11.85 8.43 3.66
N PRO A 30 12.70 8.37 4.70
CA PRO A 30 12.26 8.11 6.08
C PRO A 30 11.23 9.14 6.59
N GLU A 31 11.27 10.37 6.09
CA GLU A 31 10.31 11.43 6.38
C GLU A 31 8.90 11.11 5.85
N ILE A 32 8.80 10.50 4.68
CA ILE A 32 7.54 10.04 4.08
C ILE A 32 7.04 8.83 4.85
N GLN A 33 7.95 7.91 5.20
CA GLN A 33 7.61 6.73 6.00
C GLN A 33 7.05 7.13 7.39
N ALA A 34 7.62 8.15 8.04
CA ALA A 34 7.13 8.66 9.31
C ALA A 34 5.71 9.23 9.18
N LYS A 35 5.45 10.07 8.16
CA LYS A 35 4.11 10.62 7.90
C LYS A 35 3.07 9.54 7.60
N LEU A 36 3.44 8.54 6.80
CA LEU A 36 2.55 7.41 6.50
C LEU A 36 2.23 6.62 7.77
N ARG A 37 3.21 6.45 8.66
CA ARG A 37 3.01 5.78 9.95
C ARG A 37 2.10 6.59 10.86
N GLU A 38 2.23 7.92 10.91
CA GLU A 38 1.31 8.77 11.65
C GLU A 38 -0.13 8.63 11.16
N GLU A 39 -0.37 8.65 9.84
CA GLU A 39 -1.70 8.44 9.26
C GLU A 39 -2.27 7.05 9.63
N ALA A 40 -1.44 6.01 9.58
CA ALA A 40 -1.83 4.66 9.98
C ALA A 40 -2.15 4.58 11.48
N ASP A 41 -1.31 5.16 12.34
CA ASP A 41 -1.51 5.16 13.78
C ASP A 41 -2.80 5.92 14.17
N GLU A 42 -3.12 7.02 13.50
CA GLU A 42 -4.39 7.72 13.66
C GLU A 42 -5.58 6.84 13.25
N CYS A 43 -5.46 6.11 12.15
CA CYS A 43 -6.47 5.16 11.70
C CYS A 43 -6.75 4.08 12.75
N PHE A 44 -5.70 3.44 13.29
CA PHE A 44 -5.81 2.43 14.34
C PHE A 44 -6.38 3.00 15.65
N LYS A 45 -6.04 4.24 16.01
CA LYS A 45 -6.63 4.91 17.18
C LYS A 45 -8.13 5.14 17.03
N GLN A 46 -8.59 5.47 15.83
CA GLN A 46 -10.00 5.77 15.56
C GLN A 46 -10.86 4.52 15.38
N HIS A 47 -10.31 3.46 14.78
CA HIS A 47 -11.09 2.27 14.36
C HIS A 47 -10.73 0.99 15.13
N GLY A 48 -9.74 1.04 16.03
CA GLY A 48 -9.27 -0.10 16.80
C GLY A 48 -8.21 -0.93 16.06
N PRO A 49 -7.87 -2.13 16.58
CA PRO A 49 -6.77 -2.96 16.08
C PRO A 49 -7.01 -3.57 14.69
N ASP A 50 -8.27 -3.60 14.23
CA ASP A 50 -8.67 -4.16 12.94
C ASP A 50 -9.55 -3.16 12.18
N PRO A 51 -8.95 -2.15 11.53
CA PRO A 51 -9.71 -1.22 10.69
C PRO A 51 -10.30 -1.95 9.49
N SER A 52 -11.55 -1.67 9.15
CA SER A 52 -12.18 -2.28 7.98
C SER A 52 -11.50 -1.84 6.69
N LEU A 53 -11.65 -2.65 5.63
CA LEU A 53 -11.02 -2.35 4.34
C LEU A 53 -11.43 -0.98 3.79
N ASP A 54 -12.70 -0.58 3.97
CA ASP A 54 -13.21 0.75 3.61
C ASP A 54 -12.47 1.89 4.29
N VAL A 55 -12.01 1.69 5.52
CA VAL A 55 -11.24 2.69 6.27
C VAL A 55 -9.83 2.77 5.72
N VAL A 56 -9.18 1.62 5.51
CA VAL A 56 -7.83 1.55 4.94
C VAL A 56 -7.80 2.13 3.53
N SER A 57 -8.83 1.88 2.71
CA SER A 57 -8.97 2.45 1.36
C SER A 57 -9.17 3.97 1.35
N LYS A 58 -9.52 4.60 2.49
CA LYS A 58 -9.68 6.06 2.62
C LYS A 58 -8.42 6.77 3.10
N LEU A 59 -7.36 6.04 3.42
CA LEU A 59 -6.06 6.62 3.79
C LEU A 59 -5.45 7.34 2.58
N GLN A 60 -5.52 8.67 2.58
CA GLN A 60 -5.18 9.48 1.43
C GLN A 60 -3.68 9.49 1.18
N TYR A 61 -2.88 9.52 2.23
CA TYR A 61 -1.42 9.51 2.13
C TYR A 61 -0.92 8.15 1.66
N LEU A 62 -1.46 7.05 2.20
CA LEU A 62 -1.20 5.70 1.70
C LEU A 62 -1.50 5.58 0.20
N HIS A 63 -2.67 6.06 -0.25
CA HIS A 63 -3.03 6.06 -1.66
C HIS A 63 -2.06 6.90 -2.51
N GLY A 64 -1.63 8.06 -2.01
CA GLY A 64 -0.63 8.91 -2.66
C GLY A 64 0.71 8.22 -2.85
N VAL A 65 1.20 7.52 -1.82
CA VAL A 65 2.47 6.78 -1.85
C VAL A 65 2.42 5.64 -2.88
N VAL A 66 1.33 4.86 -2.89
CA VAL A 66 1.15 3.78 -3.88
C VAL A 66 1.03 4.35 -5.29
N SER A 67 0.29 5.44 -5.47
CA SER A 67 0.14 6.10 -6.77
C SER A 67 1.47 6.62 -7.32
N GLU A 68 2.33 7.20 -6.47
CA GLU A 68 3.66 7.66 -6.91
C GLU A 68 4.59 6.48 -7.23
N SER A 69 4.46 5.39 -6.47
CA SER A 69 5.21 4.15 -6.73
C SER A 69 4.81 3.49 -8.06
N LEU A 70 3.55 3.62 -8.47
CA LEU A 70 3.03 3.15 -9.76
C LEU A 70 3.38 4.09 -10.94
N ARG A 71 3.77 5.33 -10.67
CA ARG A 71 4.13 6.33 -11.70
C ARG A 71 5.56 6.15 -12.23
N MET A 72 6.41 5.47 -11.48
CA MET A 72 7.78 5.09 -11.88
C MET A 72 7.76 4.03 -12.98
#